data_AF-A0A510UTY4-F1
#
_entry.id   AF-A0A510UTY4-F1
#
_cell.length_a   1.000
_cell.length_b   1.000
_cell.length_c   1.000
_cell.angle_alpha   90.00
_cell.angle_beta   90.00
_cell.angle_gamma   90.00
#
_symmetry.space_group_name_H-M   'P 1'
#
loop_
_entity.id
_entity.type
_entity.pdbx_description
1 polymer ?
#
loop_
_entity_poly.entity_id
_entity_poly.type
_entity_poly.pdbx_seq_one_letter_code
_entity_poly.pdbx_strand_id
1 'polypeptide(L)' 'MSEDAQLQVVRGAPDDVELAALVAGLMAAATSAPAGPSTSSSSAWSDRRRQLRPVASPPPGPDSWRWSLRG' A
#
# COMPACT_ATOMS: atom_id res chain seq x y z
N MET A 1 -15.74 14.53 -9.41
CA MET A 1 -14.29 14.72 -9.63
C MET A 1 -13.65 13.41 -9.21
N SER A 2 -13.49 12.49 -10.16
CA SER A 2 -12.82 11.21 -9.90
C SER A 2 -11.34 11.51 -9.87
N GLU A 3 -10.72 11.45 -8.69
CA GLU A 3 -9.27 11.41 -8.59
C GLU A 3 -8.80 10.17 -9.33
N ASP A 4 -7.92 10.39 -10.30
CA ASP A 4 -7.37 9.37 -11.20
C ASP A 4 -6.89 8.13 -10.44
N ALA A 5 -7.20 6.95 -10.96
CA ALA A 5 -6.63 5.71 -10.43
C ALA A 5 -5.11 5.71 -10.68
N GLN A 6 -4.33 6.15 -9.69
CA GLN A 6 -2.87 6.33 -9.78
C GLN A 6 -2.08 5.01 -9.92
N LEU A 7 -2.75 3.86 -9.88
CA LEU A 7 -2.11 2.55 -9.86
C LEU A 7 -2.82 1.59 -10.82
N GLN A 8 -2.06 1.01 -11.74
CA GLN A 8 -2.51 -0.03 -12.66
C GLN A 8 -1.85 -1.36 -12.29
N VAL A 9 -2.66 -2.39 -12.06
CA VAL A 9 -2.17 -3.76 -11.82
C VAL A 9 -2.07 -4.51 -13.15
N VAL A 10 -0.86 -4.86 -13.56
CA VAL A 10 -0.60 -5.72 -14.71
C VAL A 10 -0.58 -7.18 -14.26
N ARG A 11 -1.23 -8.08 -15.01
CA ARG A 11 -1.29 -9.53 -14.72
C ARG A 11 -0.52 -10.29 -15.79
N GLY A 12 0.23 -11.32 -15.39
CA GLY A 12 1.06 -12.13 -16.28
C GLY A 12 2.14 -12.89 -15.51
N ALA A 13 3.06 -13.54 -16.22
CA ALA A 13 4.28 -14.11 -15.68
C ALA A 13 5.47 -13.33 -16.22
N PRO A 14 5.84 -12.19 -15.60
CA PRO A 14 6.95 -11.37 -16.07
C PRO A 14 8.26 -12.16 -15.99
N ASP A 15 9.15 -11.90 -16.93
CA ASP A 15 10.52 -12.41 -16.82
C ASP A 15 11.37 -11.58 -15.84
N ASP A 16 12.58 -12.06 -15.55
CA ASP A 16 13.48 -11.41 -14.60
C ASP A 16 13.90 -10.00 -15.05
N VAL A 17 13.99 -9.77 -16.37
CA VAL A 17 14.39 -8.48 -16.94
C VAL A 17 13.27 -7.46 -16.80
N GLU A 18 12.03 -7.88 -17.10
CA GLU A 18 10.82 -7.08 -16.94
C GLU A 18 10.58 -6.73 -15.48
N LEU A 19 10.75 -7.68 -14.56
CA LEU A 19 10.62 -7.45 -13.13
C LEU A 19 11.68 -6.45 -12.64
N ALA A 20 12.93 -6.60 -13.07
CA ALA A 20 14.02 -5.68 -12.73
C ALA A 20 13.74 -4.26 -13.25
N ALA A 21 13.25 -4.13 -14.49
CA ALA A 21 12.89 -2.84 -15.08
C ALA A 21 11.77 -2.14 -14.31
N LEU A 22 10.74 -2.88 -13.88
CA LEU A 22 9.66 -2.34 -13.06
C LEU A 22 10.17 -1.82 -11.71
N VAL A 23 10.99 -2.61 -11.02
CA VAL A 23 11.57 -2.21 -9.72
C VAL A 23 12.46 -0.99 -9.89
N ALA A 24 13.32 -0.96 -10.91
CA ALA A 24 14.18 0.19 -11.20
C ALA A 24 13.35 1.46 -11.46
N GLY A 25 12.27 1.35 -12.24
CA GLY A 25 11.34 2.46 -12.48
C GLY A 25 10.67 2.97 -11.21
N LEU A 26 10.23 2.07 -10.32
CA LEU A 26 9.62 2.44 -9.04
C LEU A 26 10.62 3.18 -8.13
N MET A 27 11.87 2.69 -8.06
CA MET A 27 12.91 3.33 -7.25
C MET A 27 13.29 4.71 -7.80
N ALA A 28 13.37 4.85 -9.12
CA ALA A 28 13.61 6.13 -9.79
C ALA A 28 12.48 7.14 -9.51
N ALA A 29 11.22 6.69 -9.55
CA ALA A 29 10.07 7.53 -9.22
C ALA A 29 10.07 7.94 -7.74
N ALA A 30 10.37 7.01 -6.83
CA ALA A 30 10.40 7.27 -5.38
C ALA A 30 11.49 8.28 -5.00
N THR A 31 12.68 8.22 -5.61
CA THR A 31 13.75 9.19 -5.35
C THR A 31 13.50 10.57 -5.98
N SER A 32 12.61 10.65 -6.97
CA SER A 32 12.26 11.92 -7.63
C SER A 32 11.14 12.67 -6.91
N ALA A 33 10.46 12.04 -5.94
CA ALA A 33 9.37 12.68 -5.22
C ALA A 33 9.89 13.77 -4.26
N PRO A 34 9.32 14.98 -4.25
CA PRO A 34 9.73 16.04 -3.33
C PRO A 34 9.48 15.59 -1.88
N ALA A 35 10.47 15.81 -1.02
CA ALA A 35 10.37 15.54 0.42
C ALA A 35 9.40 16.52 1.10
N GLY A 36 8.10 16.26 0.98
CA GLY A 36 7.08 16.91 1.81
C GLY A 36 7.15 16.42 3.26
N PRO A 37 6.53 17.13 4.22
CA PRO A 37 6.47 16.65 5.60
C PRO A 37 5.79 15.28 5.62
N SER A 38 6.55 14.25 5.96
CA SER A 38 5.99 12.91 6.12
C SER A 38 5.12 12.90 7.36
N THR A 39 3.81 13.07 7.21
CA THR A 39 2.87 12.49 8.16
C THR A 39 2.98 10.98 7.99
N SER A 40 3.92 10.37 8.69
CA SER A 40 4.06 8.92 8.73
C SER A 40 2.83 8.37 9.46
N SER A 41 1.80 8.06 8.69
CA SER A 41 0.74 7.19 9.18
C SER A 41 1.42 5.90 9.63
N SER A 42 1.21 5.53 10.88
CA SER A 42 1.75 4.28 11.41
C SER A 42 1.18 3.16 10.56
N SER A 43 2.03 2.48 9.79
CA SER A 43 1.61 1.35 8.96
C SER A 43 0.73 0.42 9.78
N ALA A 44 -0.45 0.10 9.25
CA ALA A 44 -1.38 -0.83 9.89
C ALA A 44 -0.76 -2.21 10.14
N TRP A 45 0.33 -2.54 9.44
CA TRP A 45 1.11 -3.77 9.59
C TRP A 45 2.09 -3.72 10.76
N SER A 46 2.53 -2.51 11.14
CA SER A 46 3.39 -2.27 12.29
C SER A 46 2.62 -2.13 13.61
N ASP A 47 1.28 -2.24 13.59
CA ASP A 47 0.45 -2.14 14.79
C ASP A 47 0.65 -3.35 15.72
N ARG A 48 1.36 -3.11 16.82
CA ARG A 48 1.63 -4.12 17.86
C ARG A 48 0.36 -4.76 18.43
N ARG A 49 -0.79 -4.07 18.40
CA ARG A 49 -2.07 -4.64 18.86
C ARG A 49 -2.50 -5.87 18.05
N ARG A 50 -2.08 -5.96 16.79
CA ARG A 50 -2.36 -7.12 15.92
C ARG A 50 -1.50 -8.34 16.23
N GLN A 51 -0.39 -8.17 16.94
CA GLN A 51 0.47 -9.26 17.42
C GLN A 51 -0.01 -9.84 18.76
N LEU A 52 -0.90 -9.12 19.44
CA LEU A 52 -1.54 -9.59 20.67
C LEU A 52 -2.79 -10.39 20.31
N ARG A 53 -3.14 -11.37 21.15
CA ARG A 53 -4.32 -12.22 20.96
C ARG A 53 -5.55 -11.32 20.78
N PRO A 54 -6.29 -11.43 19.66
CA PRO A 54 -7.42 -10.55 19.41
C PRO A 54 -8.45 -10.67 20.53
N VAL A 55 -8.81 -9.54 21.14
CA VAL A 55 -10.14 -9.42 21.75
C VAL A 55 -11.16 -9.71 20.65
N ALA A 56 -12.25 -10.41 20.98
CA ALA A 56 -13.31 -10.70 20.03
C ALA A 56 -13.87 -9.38 19.47
N SER A 57 -13.41 -9.01 18.28
CA SER A 57 -13.94 -7.86 17.55
C SER A 57 -15.16 -8.27 16.75
N PRO A 58 -16.16 -7.39 16.61
CA PRO A 58 -17.27 -7.63 15.70
C PRO A 58 -16.74 -7.85 14.27
N PRO A 59 -17.44 -8.68 13.47
CA PRO A 59 -17.03 -8.96 12.11
C PRO A 59 -16.97 -7.65 11.31
N PRO A 60 -16.01 -7.52 10.38
CA PRO A 60 -15.89 -6.37 9.52
C PRO A 60 -17.19 -6.10 8.77
N GLY A 61 -17.68 -4.86 8.83
CA GLY A 61 -18.86 -4.43 8.06
C GLY A 61 -18.59 -4.35 6.55
N PRO A 62 -19.63 -4.08 5.73
CA PRO A 62 -19.55 -4.05 4.27
C PRO A 62 -18.47 -3.12 3.70
N ASP A 63 -18.16 -2.05 4.43
CA ASP A 63 -17.19 -1.02 4.04
C ASP A 63 -15.86 -1.10 4.82
N SER A 64 -15.63 -2.20 5.53
CA SER A 64 -14.40 -2.42 6.31
C SER A 64 -13.12 -2.36 5.47
N TRP A 65 -13.18 -2.77 4.21
CA TRP A 65 -12.08 -2.71 3.24
C TRP A 65 -11.61 -1.27 2.96
N ARG A 66 -12.44 -0.24 3.23
CA ARG A 66 -12.04 1.17 3.09
C ARG A 66 -10.96 1.57 4.08
N TRP A 67 -10.83 0.85 5.19
CA TRP A 67 -9.73 1.04 6.13
C TRP A 67 -8.39 0.57 5.58
N SER A 68 -8.38 -0.36 4.60
CA SER A 68 -7.16 -0.74 3.88
C SER A 68 -6.62 0.38 3.00
N LEU A 69 -7.44 1.38 2.66
CA LEU A 69 -7.07 2.58 1.91
C LEU A 69 -6.59 3.73 2.82
N ARG A 70 -6.70 3.56 4.14
CA ARG A 70 -6.20 4.53 5.14
C ARG A 70 -4.98 3.93 5.83
N GLY A 71 -3.94 3.71 5.02
CA GLY A 71 -2.61 3.32 5.45
C GLY A 71 -1.77 4.53 5.81
#